data_AF-B9KIH7-F1
#
_entry.id   AF-B9KIH7-F1
#
_cell.length_a   1.000
_cell.length_b   1.000
_cell.length_c   1.000
_cell.angle_alpha   90.00
_cell.angle_beta   90.00
_cell.angle_gamma   90.00
#
_symmetry.space_group_name_H-M   'P 1'
#
loop_
_entity.id
_entity.type
_entity.pdbx_description
1 polymer ?
#
loop_
_entity_poly.entity_id
_entity_poly.type
_entity_poly.pdbx_seq_one_letter_code
_entity_poly.pdbx_strand_id
1 'polypeptide(L)' 'MGIMYATTALSDEMAYAVVKSVASHIDRFRELSGALRKLVLRDLVTSGSAVPLHDGAARFYREVGMLK' A
#
# COMPACT_ATOMS: atom_id res chain seq x y z
N MET A 1 12.82 -4.02 1.44
CA MET A 1 11.62 -3.91 0.59
C MET A 1 10.56 -4.79 1.23
N GLY A 2 9.53 -4.21 1.86
CA GLY A 2 8.46 -4.98 2.51
C GLY A 2 7.20 -4.92 1.65
N ILE A 3 6.72 -6.08 1.19
CA ILE A 3 5.45 -6.21 0.46
C ILE A 3 4.39 -6.64 1.47
N MET A 4 3.22 -6.01 1.44
CA MET A 4 2.08 -6.41 2.25
C MET A 4 1.13 -7.24 1.38
N TYR A 5 0.88 -8.47 1.81
CA TYR A 5 -0.05 -9.38 1.14
C TYR A 5 -1.40 -9.41 1.86
N ALA A 6 -2.46 -9.60 1.08
CA ALA A 6 -3.80 -9.87 1.56
C ALA A 6 -4.42 -10.98 0.69
N THR A 7 -5.44 -11.66 1.21
CA THR A 7 -6.22 -12.62 0.45
C THR A 7 -7.41 -11.92 -0.22
N THR A 8 -7.99 -12.56 -1.24
CA THR A 8 -9.20 -12.08 -1.92
C THR A 8 -10.46 -12.16 -1.06
N ALA A 9 -10.37 -12.74 0.14
CA ALA A 9 -11.47 -12.75 1.11
C ALA A 9 -11.60 -11.40 1.86
N LEU A 10 -10.57 -10.56 1.80
CA LEU A 10 -10.63 -9.20 2.33
C LEU A 10 -11.55 -8.36 1.44
N SER A 11 -12.44 -7.56 2.03
CA SER A 11 -13.31 -6.70 1.22
C SER A 11 -12.52 -5.54 0.61
N ASP A 12 -12.98 -5.07 -0.56
CA ASP A 12 -12.35 -3.94 -1.25
C ASP A 12 -12.33 -2.68 -0.40
N GLU A 13 -13.38 -2.43 0.38
CA GLU A 13 -13.43 -1.29 1.29
C GLU A 13 -12.38 -1.40 2.40
N MET A 14 -12.16 -2.59 2.96
CA MET A 14 -11.12 -2.80 3.96
C MET A 14 -9.72 -2.66 3.35
N ALA A 15 -9.47 -3.25 2.17
CA ALA A 15 -8.20 -3.13 1.48
C ALA A 15 -7.89 -1.65 1.15
N TYR A 16 -8.87 -0.90 0.66
CA TYR A 16 -8.77 0.53 0.41
C TYR A 16 -8.46 1.30 1.69
N ALA A 17 -9.20 1.04 2.77
CA ALA A 17 -9.03 1.74 4.05
C ALA A 17 -7.64 1.50 4.66
N VAL A 18 -7.12 0.27 4.58
CA VAL A 18 -5.79 -0.09 5.07
C VAL A 18 -4.71 0.69 4.32
N VAL A 19 -4.71 0.61 2.98
CA VAL A 19 -3.70 1.30 2.16
C VAL A 19 -3.79 2.81 2.34
N LYS A 20 -5.01 3.36 2.37
CA LYS A 20 -5.24 4.79 2.65
C LYS A 20 -4.70 5.21 4.00
N SER A 21 -4.93 4.41 5.05
CA SER A 21 -4.46 4.70 6.41
C SER A 21 -2.93 4.69 6.51
N VAL A 22 -2.27 3.71 5.88
CA VAL A 22 -0.80 3.66 5.80
C VAL A 22 -0.27 4.86 5.03
N ALA A 23 -0.90 5.20 3.90
CA ALA A 23 -0.50 6.31 3.06
C ALA A 23 -0.63 7.67 3.74
N SER A 24 -1.75 7.91 4.44
CA SER A 24 -2.02 9.17 5.13
C SER A 24 -1.14 9.36 6.37
N HIS A 25 -0.55 8.29 6.90
CA HIS A 25 0.32 8.31 8.07
C HIS A 25 1.72 7.75 7.77
N ILE A 26 2.21 7.92 6.54
CA ILE A 26 3.48 7.34 6.09
C ILE A 26 4.66 7.75 6.99
N ASP A 27 4.66 8.98 7.50
CA ASP A 27 5.71 9.46 8.42
C ASP A 27 5.72 8.70 9.74
N ARG A 28 4.54 8.46 10.31
CA ARG A 28 4.40 7.62 11.51
C ARG A 28 4.77 6.17 11.23
N PHE A 29 4.49 5.69 10.02
CA PHE A 29 4.86 4.33 9.60
C PHE A 29 6.38 4.16 9.48
N ARG A 30 7.10 5.19 9.02
CA ARG A 30 8.57 5.23 8.93
C ARG A 30 9.26 5.13 10.29
N GLU A 31 8.59 5.56 11.36
CA GLU A 31 9.13 5.52 12.73
C GLU A 31 9.12 4.11 13.34
N LEU A 32 8.29 3.19 12.84
CA LEU A 32 8.12 1.85 13.42
C LEU A 32 9.39 0.98 13.37
N SER A 33 10.23 1.17 12.36
CA SER A 33 11.48 0.41 12.21
C SER A 33 12.49 1.17 11.35
N GLY A 34 13.77 1.01 11.65
CA GLY A 34 14.86 1.57 10.85
C GLY A 34 14.79 1.18 9.36
N ALA A 35 14.25 0.00 9.05
CA ALA A 35 14.06 -0.48 7.68
C ALA A 35 13.01 0.32 6.89
N LEU A 36 12.08 1.00 7.56
CA LEU A 36 10.99 1.75 6.93
C LEU A 36 11.32 3.23 6.73
N ARG A 37 12.43 3.75 7.30
CA ARG A 37 12.77 5.19 7.27
C ARG A 37 12.77 5.84 5.89
N LYS A 38 13.11 5.08 4.85
CA LYS A 38 13.19 5.56 3.47
C LYS A 38 11.97 5.20 2.61
N LEU A 39 10.95 4.57 3.20
CA LEU A 39 9.76 4.14 2.49
C LEU A 39 9.05 5.33 1.86
N VAL A 40 8.85 5.34 0.55
CA VAL A 40 7.97 6.30 -0.13
C VAL A 40 6.73 5.59 -0.65
N LEU A 41 5.64 6.34 -0.86
CA LEU A 41 4.37 5.74 -1.29
C LEU A 41 4.48 4.99 -2.63
N ARG A 42 5.35 5.46 -3.53
CA ARG A 42 5.65 4.80 -4.80
C ARG A 42 6.22 3.39 -4.60
N ASP A 43 6.98 3.16 -3.53
CA ASP A 43 7.53 1.83 -3.23
C ASP A 43 6.43 0.83 -2.89
N LEU A 44 5.28 1.28 -2.37
CA LEU A 44 4.15 0.42 -2.05
C LEU A 44 3.45 -0.12 -3.31
N VAL A 45 3.41 0.68 -4.39
CA VAL A 45 2.79 0.31 -5.68
C VAL A 45 3.73 -0.55 -6.52
N THR A 46 5.02 -0.18 -6.54
CA THR A 46 5.98 -0.67 -7.55
C THR A 46 6.79 -1.88 -7.06
N SER A 47 6.37 -2.52 -5.98
CA SER A 47 7.20 -3.49 -5.25
C SER A 47 7.47 -4.83 -5.95
N GLY A 48 7.14 -4.98 -7.23
CA GLY A 48 7.57 -6.12 -8.05
C GLY A 48 6.97 -7.46 -7.61
N SER A 49 5.77 -7.42 -7.01
CA SER A 49 5.08 -8.63 -6.58
C SER A 49 4.68 -9.52 -7.76
N ALA A 50 4.80 -10.83 -7.59
CA ALA A 50 4.38 -11.82 -8.59
C ALA A 50 2.86 -12.04 -8.63
N VAL A 51 2.10 -11.40 -7.73
CA VAL A 51 0.64 -11.52 -7.63
C VAL A 51 -0.03 -10.17 -7.92
N PRO A 52 -1.28 -10.18 -8.42
CA PRO A 52 -2.01 -8.96 -8.73
C PRO A 52 -2.29 -8.10 -7.49
N LEU A 53 -2.48 -6.80 -7.70
CA LEU A 53 -2.96 -5.88 -6.67
C LEU A 53 -4.41 -6.21 -6.30
N HIS A 54 -4.73 -6.07 -5.01
CA HIS A 54 -6.11 -6.12 -4.55
C HIS A 54 -6.91 -4.94 -5.13
N ASP A 55 -8.17 -5.15 -5.54
CA ASP A 55 -8.97 -4.13 -6.22
C ASP A 55 -9.18 -2.86 -5.39
N GLY A 56 -9.51 -2.99 -4.09
CA GLY A 56 -9.51 -1.87 -3.15
C GLY A 56 -8.19 -1.08 -3.06
N ALA A 57 -7.04 -1.75 -3.08
CA ALA A 57 -5.74 -1.09 -3.08
C ALA A 57 -5.46 -0.37 -4.41
N ALA A 58 -5.78 -1.04 -5.53
CA ALA A 58 -5.65 -0.46 -6.87
C ALA A 58 -6.53 0.79 -7.03
N ARG A 59 -7.75 0.79 -6.47
CA ARG A 59 -8.63 1.97 -6.44
C ARG A 59 -7.94 3.15 -5.75
N PHE A 60 -7.39 2.96 -4.55
CA PHE A 60 -6.66 4.02 -3.85
C PHE A 60 -5.49 4.55 -4.68
N TYR A 61 -4.66 3.66 -5.25
CA TYR A 61 -3.50 4.09 -6.03
C TYR A 61 -3.86 4.84 -7.31
N ARG A 62 -4.99 4.54 -7.95
CA ARG A 62 -5.52 5.34 -9.08
C ARG A 62 -5.95 6.73 -8.62
N GLU A 63 -6.66 6.83 -7.50
CA GLU A 63 -7.12 8.12 -6.95
C GLU A 63 -5.96 9.07 -6.62
N VAL A 64 -4.85 8.54 -6.10
CA VAL A 64 -3.66 9.34 -5.78
C VAL A 64 -2.67 9.49 -6.95
N GLY A 65 -3.06 9.06 -8.15
CA GLY A 65 -2.26 9.22 -9.37
C GLY A 65 -1.00 8.36 -9.43
N MET A 66 -0.95 7.26 -8.67
CA MET A 66 0.19 6.34 -8.62
C MET A 66 0.03 5.11 -9.52
N LEU A 67 -1.19 4.82 -9.96
CA LEU A 67 -1.52 3.78 -10.93
C LEU A 67 -2.38 4.41 -12.04
N LYS A 68 -2.07 4.11 -13.30
CA LYS A 68 -2.89 4.50 -14.46
C LYS A 68 -3.88 3.41 -14.82
#